data_AF-A0A0F2DJE6-F1
#
_entry.id   AF-A0A0F2DJE6-F1
#
_cell.length_a   1.000
_cell.length_b   1.000
_cell.length_c   1.000
_cell.angle_alpha   90.00
_cell.angle_beta   90.00
_cell.angle_gamma   90.00
#
_symmetry.space_group_name_H-M   'P 1'
#
loop_
_entity.id
_entity.type
_entity.pdbx_description
1 polymer ?
#
loop_
_entity_poly.entity_id
_entity_poly.type
_entity_poly.pdbx_seq_one_letter_code
_entity_poly.pdbx_strand_id
1 'polypeptide(L)'
;MVYALVGSVTGFLSTLAISVIFIFSLRDISFRYVAKTSFYISLFTLIFVILSSQIGLISNYIEFSGGRIRHYLGFRYSLFPSTVMLNIVASSFFLTQDKVSYKRLFFLLLSTIWIFYQTDSRLTFISSLLLLGINLVVKWYPSILKSSGLLLKTLKLTYIVNAYLSYLIAKMYLSFSSPFLNELSKNINQFLGGRVYYANRSLNIYGYNLFGQKINWIGNGLDINGQRGLSEYLYVDNLYIQILQRYGLFVLLILLLIFTLTLHHLLKQKQYVLSLILIILSFHAMIDDLIINLHYNIFLILIGTLMNQNQSAFEENLQLDNGEK
;
A
#
# COMPACT_ATOMS: atom_id res chain seq x y z
N MET A 1 7.74 -20.89 8.51
CA MET A 1 7.66 -21.34 7.10
C MET A 1 7.69 -20.18 6.10
N VAL A 2 6.72 -19.25 6.11
CA VAL A 2 6.71 -18.07 5.18
C VAL A 2 8.00 -17.26 5.23
N TYR A 3 8.49 -16.92 6.44
CA TYR A 3 9.77 -16.22 6.62
C TYR A 3 10.95 -16.95 5.94
N ALA A 4 11.03 -18.27 6.10
CA ALA A 4 12.11 -19.06 5.52
C ALA A 4 12.04 -19.09 3.98
N LEU A 5 10.83 -19.16 3.41
CA LEU A 5 10.59 -19.18 1.97
C LEU A 5 10.84 -17.80 1.32
N VAL A 6 10.43 -16.71 1.97
CA VAL A 6 10.75 -15.34 1.52
C VAL A 6 12.25 -15.07 1.64
N GLY A 7 12.85 -15.49 2.75
CA GLY A 7 14.27 -15.35 3.03
C GLY A 7 15.17 -16.14 2.08
N SER A 8 14.76 -17.33 1.63
CA SER A 8 15.54 -18.11 0.66
C SER A 8 15.55 -17.49 -0.75
N VAL A 9 14.50 -16.74 -1.11
CA VAL A 9 14.40 -16.06 -2.42
C VAL A 9 15.11 -14.71 -2.42
N THR A 10 14.96 -13.92 -1.34
CA THR A 10 15.38 -12.50 -1.31
C THR A 10 16.43 -12.16 -0.25
N GLY A 11 16.84 -13.12 0.57
CA GLY A 11 17.67 -12.92 1.75
C GLY A 11 16.85 -12.75 3.02
N PHE A 12 17.34 -13.30 4.13
CA PHE A 12 16.67 -13.25 5.44
C PHE A 12 16.59 -11.85 6.06
N LEU A 13 17.38 -10.91 5.54
CA LEU A 13 17.37 -9.50 5.93
C LEU A 13 16.59 -8.62 4.94
N SER A 14 15.83 -9.22 4.02
CA SER A 14 14.98 -8.45 3.12
C SER A 14 13.89 -7.71 3.90
N THR A 15 13.40 -6.60 3.35
CA THR A 15 12.36 -5.76 3.98
C THR A 15 11.12 -6.57 4.36
N LEU A 16 10.72 -7.50 3.50
CA LEU A 16 9.60 -8.41 3.71
C LEU A 16 9.87 -9.41 4.84
N ALA A 17 11.05 -10.01 4.90
CA ALA A 17 11.43 -10.93 5.96
C ALA A 17 11.44 -10.22 7.33
N ILE A 18 12.05 -9.03 7.40
CA ILE A 18 12.07 -8.19 8.60
C ILE A 18 10.66 -7.76 9.00
N SER A 19 9.77 -7.49 8.04
CA SER A 19 8.38 -7.12 8.34
C SER A 19 7.65 -8.22 9.11
N VAL A 20 7.89 -9.51 8.83
CA VAL A 20 7.31 -10.63 9.60
C VAL A 20 7.76 -10.60 11.05
N ILE A 21 9.03 -10.31 11.31
CA ILE A 21 9.59 -10.21 12.67
C ILE A 21 8.92 -9.03 13.40
N PHE A 22 8.85 -7.86 12.78
CA PHE A 22 8.20 -6.68 13.37
C PHE A 22 6.73 -6.92 13.69
N ILE A 23 5.97 -7.54 12.78
CA ILE A 23 4.56 -7.90 13.02
C ILE A 23 4.46 -8.80 14.26
N PHE A 24 5.32 -9.82 14.36
CA PHE A 24 5.31 -10.73 15.49
C PHE A 24 5.71 -10.02 16.80
N SER A 25 6.75 -9.19 16.79
CA SER A 25 7.25 -8.48 17.98
C SER A 25 6.27 -7.42 18.50
N LEU A 26 5.50 -6.79 17.61
CA LEU A 26 4.55 -5.72 17.97
C LEU A 26 3.13 -6.24 18.25
N ARG A 27 2.87 -7.55 18.15
CA ARG A 27 1.52 -8.14 18.25
C ARG A 27 0.82 -7.87 19.59
N ASP A 28 1.60 -7.69 20.66
CA ASP A 28 1.11 -7.48 22.03
C ASP A 28 1.09 -5.99 22.43
N ILE A 29 1.48 -5.10 21.51
CA ILE A 29 1.47 -3.66 21.71
C ILE A 29 0.18 -3.07 21.12
N SER A 30 -0.41 -2.07 21.79
CA SER A 30 -1.59 -1.40 21.24
C SER A 30 -1.31 -0.83 19.85
N PHE A 31 -2.16 -1.19 18.87
CA PHE A 31 -1.99 -0.68 17.51
C PHE A 31 -2.08 0.85 17.46
N ARG A 32 -2.85 1.47 18.37
CA ARG A 32 -2.92 2.92 18.50
C ARG A 32 -1.57 3.55 18.83
N TYR A 33 -0.81 2.96 19.75
CA TYR A 33 0.54 3.41 20.07
C TYR A 33 1.47 3.24 18.86
N VAL A 34 1.44 2.08 18.20
CA VAL A 34 2.24 1.81 17.00
C VAL A 34 1.94 2.81 15.86
N ALA A 35 0.66 3.05 15.57
CA ALA A 35 0.23 3.99 14.54
C ALA A 35 0.61 5.44 14.88
N LYS A 36 0.51 5.84 16.16
CA LYS A 36 0.92 7.18 16.61
C LYS A 36 2.42 7.38 16.44
N THR A 37 3.22 6.41 16.87
CA THR A 37 4.69 6.44 16.71
C THR A 37 5.07 6.46 15.23
N SER A 38 4.47 5.60 14.42
CA SER A 38 4.70 5.56 12.97
C SER A 38 4.30 6.87 12.27
N PHE A 39 3.19 7.50 12.69
CA PHE A 39 2.76 8.80 12.16
C PHE A 39 3.85 9.87 12.35
N TYR A 40 4.40 10.01 13.56
CA TYR A 40 5.44 11.01 13.83
C TYR A 40 6.77 10.68 13.15
N ILE A 41 7.18 9.41 13.12
CA ILE A 41 8.41 8.98 12.42
C ILE A 41 8.28 9.24 10.92
N SER A 42 7.14 8.89 10.31
CA SER A 42 6.87 9.10 8.89
C SER A 42 6.88 10.59 8.55
N LEU A 43 6.23 11.41 9.38
CA LEU A 43 6.18 12.86 9.20
C LEU A 43 7.56 13.50 9.30
N PHE A 44 8.32 13.15 10.35
CA PHE A 44 9.68 13.64 10.54
C PHE A 44 10.58 13.24 9.37
N THR A 45 10.57 11.95 9.00
CA THR A 45 11.40 11.42 7.90
C THR A 45 11.07 12.12 6.59
N LEU A 46 9.79 12.28 6.27
CA LEU A 46 9.35 12.93 5.03
C LEU A 46 9.82 14.39 4.98
N ILE A 47 9.59 15.16 6.04
CA ILE A 47 10.01 16.57 6.11
C ILE A 47 11.55 16.67 6.05
N PHE A 48 12.24 15.85 6.84
CA PHE A 48 13.70 15.88 6.91
C PHE A 48 14.36 15.58 5.55
N VAL A 49 13.90 14.54 4.85
CA VAL A 49 14.43 14.18 3.52
C VAL A 49 14.12 15.26 2.49
N ILE A 50 12.88 15.76 2.47
CA ILE A 50 12.49 16.83 1.53
C ILE A 50 13.34 18.08 1.78
N LEU A 51 13.40 18.58 3.02
CA LEU A 51 14.17 19.79 3.35
C LEU A 51 15.65 19.62 3.02
N SER A 52 16.24 18.48 3.38
CA SER A 52 17.63 18.16 3.02
C SER A 52 17.87 18.24 1.52
N SER A 53 16.91 17.81 0.70
CA SER A 53 17.01 17.89 -0.76
C SER A 53 16.86 19.31 -1.30
N GLN A 54 16.03 20.14 -0.67
CA GLN A 54 15.77 21.52 -1.08
C GLN A 54 16.93 22.46 -0.73
N ILE A 55 17.62 22.21 0.38
CA ILE A 55 18.81 22.99 0.78
C ILE A 55 20.12 22.43 0.19
N GLY A 56 20.05 21.35 -0.59
CA GLY A 56 21.20 20.76 -1.29
C GLY A 56 22.09 19.84 -0.45
N LEU A 57 21.67 19.41 0.75
CA LEU A 57 22.40 18.38 1.52
C LEU A 57 22.37 17.02 0.83
N ILE A 58 21.26 16.69 0.17
CA ILE A 58 21.12 15.47 -0.64
C ILE A 58 20.53 15.81 -2.01
N SER A 59 20.78 14.97 -3.01
CA SER A 59 20.32 15.20 -4.38
C SER A 59 18.80 15.09 -4.50
N ASN A 60 18.17 16.08 -5.14
CA ASN A 60 16.81 15.96 -5.66
C ASN A 60 16.85 15.43 -7.10
N TYR A 61 16.79 14.11 -7.28
CA TYR A 61 16.77 13.50 -8.60
C TYR A 61 15.52 13.92 -9.40
N ILE A 62 15.68 14.08 -10.71
CA ILE A 62 14.60 14.45 -11.63
C ILE A 62 14.51 13.40 -12.73
N GLU A 63 13.30 12.91 -12.94
CA GLU A 63 12.96 12.00 -14.02
C GLU A 63 12.24 12.73 -15.16
N PHE A 64 12.76 12.57 -16.37
CA PHE A 64 12.10 12.96 -17.60
C PHE A 64 11.65 11.69 -18.34
N SER A 65 10.35 11.37 -18.29
CA SER A 65 9.83 10.13 -18.88
C SER A 65 8.39 10.30 -19.38
N GLY A 66 8.16 9.99 -20.65
CA GLY A 66 6.83 10.02 -21.28
C GLY A 66 6.13 11.38 -21.21
N GLY A 67 6.89 12.48 -21.40
CA GLY A 67 6.37 13.85 -21.32
C GLY A 67 6.14 14.38 -19.89
N ARG A 68 6.57 13.62 -18.88
CA ARG A 68 6.41 13.99 -17.46
C ARG A 68 7.74 14.36 -16.84
N ILE A 69 7.69 15.32 -15.93
CA ILE A 69 8.80 15.74 -15.07
C ILE A 69 8.44 15.30 -13.65
N ARG A 70 9.27 14.45 -13.04
CA ARG A 70 9.02 13.94 -11.69
C ARG A 70 10.22 14.20 -10.80
N HIS A 71 10.03 15.01 -9.78
CA HIS A 71 11.02 15.25 -8.73
C HIS A 71 10.96 14.14 -7.69
N TYR A 72 12.12 13.70 -7.20
CA TYR A 72 12.19 12.62 -6.23
C TYR A 72 12.20 13.14 -4.79
N LEU A 73 12.37 14.44 -4.59
CA LEU A 73 12.29 15.14 -3.31
C LEU A 73 13.24 14.57 -2.25
N GLY A 74 14.45 14.19 -2.68
CA GLY A 74 15.48 13.57 -1.82
C GLY A 74 15.36 12.06 -1.69
N PHE A 75 14.28 11.45 -2.20
CA PHE A 75 14.14 10.00 -2.23
C PHE A 75 14.81 9.40 -3.47
N ARG A 76 14.91 8.07 -3.49
CA ARG A 76 15.48 7.30 -4.61
C ARG A 76 14.45 6.90 -5.66
N TYR A 77 13.19 7.25 -5.46
CA TYR A 77 12.13 7.04 -6.44
C TYR A 77 10.99 8.03 -6.21
N SER A 78 10.41 8.57 -7.28
CA SER A 78 9.35 9.60 -7.20
C SER A 78 8.09 9.14 -6.46
N LEU A 79 7.82 7.82 -6.41
CA LEU A 79 6.65 7.29 -5.70
C LEU A 79 6.83 7.28 -4.18
N PHE A 80 8.07 7.20 -3.68
CA PHE A 80 8.34 7.04 -2.24
C PHE A 80 7.78 8.17 -1.36
N PRO A 81 8.02 9.48 -1.64
CA PRO A 81 7.46 10.55 -0.80
C PRO A 81 5.92 10.50 -0.77
N SER A 82 5.29 10.22 -1.89
CA SER A 82 3.82 10.11 -1.97
C SER A 82 3.26 8.89 -1.25
N THR A 83 3.98 7.77 -1.23
CA THR A 83 3.58 6.58 -0.46
C THR A 83 3.73 6.82 1.04
N VAL A 84 4.81 7.47 1.47
CA VAL A 84 4.96 7.91 2.88
C VAL A 84 3.83 8.87 3.26
N MET A 85 3.47 9.81 2.37
CA MET A 85 2.34 10.71 2.60
C MET A 85 1.01 9.98 2.73
N LEU A 86 0.75 8.95 1.89
CA LEU A 86 -0.44 8.11 2.03
C LEU A 86 -0.50 7.42 3.40
N ASN A 87 0.62 6.91 3.90
CA ASN A 87 0.70 6.33 5.25
C ASN A 87 0.41 7.36 6.35
N ILE A 88 0.91 8.60 6.21
CA ILE A 88 0.62 9.72 7.11
C ILE A 88 -0.88 10.05 7.10
N VAL A 89 -1.51 10.12 5.92
CA VAL A 89 -2.95 10.38 5.76
C VAL A 89 -3.79 9.27 6.39
N ALA A 90 -3.49 8.01 6.09
CA ALA A 90 -4.20 6.86 6.64
C ALA A 90 -4.05 6.77 8.16
N SER A 91 -2.84 6.92 8.68
CA SER A 91 -2.56 6.93 10.12
C SER A 91 -3.26 8.11 10.79
N SER A 92 -3.28 9.28 10.14
CA SER A 92 -4.02 10.45 10.59
C SER A 92 -5.50 10.16 10.76
N PHE A 93 -6.13 9.60 9.73
CA PHE A 93 -7.55 9.24 9.76
C PHE A 93 -7.85 8.26 10.89
N PHE A 94 -7.06 7.19 11.03
CA PHE A 94 -7.23 6.23 12.12
C PHE A 94 -7.12 6.87 13.52
N LEU A 95 -6.13 7.75 13.74
CA LEU A 95 -5.83 8.33 15.04
C LEU A 95 -6.85 9.37 15.52
N THR A 96 -7.47 10.12 14.59
CA THR A 96 -8.41 11.19 14.96
C THR A 96 -9.86 10.88 14.65
N GLN A 97 -10.15 10.06 13.65
CA GLN A 97 -11.51 9.72 13.22
C GLN A 97 -12.39 10.98 13.08
N ASP A 98 -13.57 11.00 13.69
CA ASP A 98 -14.52 12.13 13.71
C ASP A 98 -13.99 13.38 14.44
N LYS A 99 -13.04 13.20 15.37
CA LYS A 99 -12.40 14.30 16.13
C LYS A 99 -11.32 15.04 15.34
N VAL A 100 -11.11 14.74 14.05
CA VAL A 100 -10.11 15.43 13.21
C VAL A 100 -10.38 16.93 13.14
N SER A 101 -9.34 17.77 13.24
CA SER A 101 -9.48 19.22 13.08
C SER A 101 -9.45 19.63 11.60
N TYR A 102 -10.19 20.69 11.24
CA TYR A 102 -10.14 21.25 9.88
C TYR A 102 -8.74 21.72 9.49
N LYS A 103 -7.98 22.27 10.45
CA LYS A 103 -6.56 22.64 10.24
C LYS A 103 -5.74 21.42 9.81
N ARG A 104 -5.90 20.28 10.49
CA ARG A 104 -5.18 19.04 10.12
C ARG A 104 -5.56 18.56 8.73
N LEU A 105 -6.86 18.53 8.41
CA LEU A 105 -7.32 18.15 7.06
C LEU A 105 -6.76 19.08 5.99
N PHE A 106 -6.77 20.39 6.24
CA PHE A 106 -6.23 21.40 5.32
C PHE A 106 -4.73 21.19 5.04
N PHE A 107 -3.90 21.05 6.08
CA PHE A 107 -2.47 20.85 5.88
C PHE A 107 -2.13 19.49 5.24
N LEU A 108 -2.89 18.44 5.54
CA LEU A 108 -2.71 17.14 4.87
C LEU A 108 -3.09 17.23 3.39
N LEU A 109 -4.21 17.89 3.07
CA LEU A 109 -4.64 18.12 1.68
C LEU A 109 -3.61 18.95 0.91
N LEU A 110 -3.15 20.06 1.48
CA LEU A 110 -2.15 20.93 0.86
C LEU A 110 -0.83 20.18 0.60
N SER A 111 -0.35 19.43 1.60
CA SER A 111 0.87 18.62 1.45
C SER A 111 0.70 17.52 0.39
N THR A 112 -0.48 16.90 0.32
CA THR A 112 -0.80 15.85 -0.66
C THR A 112 -0.82 16.40 -2.08
N ILE A 113 -1.43 17.59 -2.29
CA ILE A 113 -1.46 18.30 -3.57
C ILE A 113 -0.04 18.73 -3.98
N TRP A 114 0.73 19.30 -3.06
CA TRP A 114 2.09 19.75 -3.35
C TRP A 114 3.00 18.57 -3.73
N ILE A 115 2.99 17.46 -2.99
CA ILE A 115 3.76 16.27 -3.33
C ILE A 115 3.30 15.72 -4.69
N PHE A 116 2.00 15.68 -4.97
CA PHE A 116 1.50 15.23 -6.27
C PHE A 116 2.02 16.09 -7.42
N TYR A 117 1.99 17.42 -7.28
CA TYR A 117 2.52 18.34 -8.29
C TYR A 117 4.00 18.09 -8.58
N GLN A 118 4.79 17.74 -7.57
CA GLN A 118 6.21 17.44 -7.72
C GLN A 118 6.48 16.04 -8.33
N THR A 119 5.65 15.05 -8.01
CA THR A 119 5.97 13.64 -8.25
C THR A 119 5.13 12.96 -9.31
N ASP A 120 4.02 13.55 -9.74
CA ASP A 120 3.01 12.93 -10.61
C ASP A 120 2.57 11.52 -10.14
N SER A 121 2.49 11.31 -8.83
CA SER A 121 2.12 10.02 -8.24
C SER A 121 0.59 9.87 -8.13
N ARG A 122 -0.06 9.69 -9.28
CA ARG A 122 -1.52 9.71 -9.46
C ARG A 122 -2.28 8.76 -8.53
N LEU A 123 -1.86 7.50 -8.40
CA LEU A 123 -2.56 6.50 -7.58
C LEU A 123 -2.57 6.88 -6.09
N THR A 124 -1.39 7.13 -5.52
CA THR A 124 -1.24 7.54 -4.11
C THR A 124 -1.94 8.85 -3.82
N PHE A 125 -1.97 9.78 -4.78
CA PHE A 125 -2.73 11.02 -4.68
C PHE A 125 -4.23 10.75 -4.59
N ILE A 126 -4.80 9.96 -5.51
CA ILE A 126 -6.22 9.60 -5.51
C ILE A 126 -6.59 8.83 -4.23
N SER A 127 -5.77 7.87 -3.79
CA SER A 127 -6.01 7.15 -2.53
C SER A 127 -5.98 8.08 -1.31
N SER A 128 -5.07 9.05 -1.29
CA SER A 128 -4.98 10.03 -0.20
C SER A 128 -6.18 10.98 -0.20
N LEU A 129 -6.61 11.47 -1.37
CA LEU A 129 -7.83 12.28 -1.49
C LEU A 129 -9.07 11.52 -1.06
N LEU A 130 -9.19 10.24 -1.43
CA LEU A 130 -10.29 9.39 -1.01
C LEU A 130 -10.34 9.27 0.52
N LEU A 131 -9.20 8.99 1.17
CA LEU A 131 -9.12 8.89 2.63
C LEU A 131 -9.42 10.22 3.32
N LEU A 132 -8.91 11.35 2.80
CA LEU A 132 -9.19 12.69 3.34
C LEU A 132 -10.67 13.05 3.18
N GLY A 133 -11.27 12.77 2.02
CA GLY A 133 -12.68 12.97 1.75
C GLY A 133 -13.56 12.15 2.68
N ILE A 134 -13.25 10.87 2.87
CA ILE A 134 -14.00 10.03 3.82
C ILE A 134 -13.79 10.52 5.26
N ASN A 135 -12.58 10.92 5.65
CA ASN A 135 -12.33 11.48 6.97
C ASN A 135 -13.16 12.76 7.23
N LEU A 136 -13.30 13.62 6.22
CA LEU A 136 -14.17 14.80 6.28
C LEU A 136 -15.65 14.40 6.42
N VAL A 137 -16.12 13.39 5.68
CA VAL A 137 -17.49 12.88 5.79
C VAL A 137 -17.73 12.24 7.17
N VAL A 138 -16.78 11.49 7.72
CA VAL A 138 -16.84 10.91 9.07
C VAL A 138 -16.89 12.01 10.12
N LYS A 139 -16.15 13.11 9.94
CA LYS A 139 -16.25 14.28 10.80
C LYS A 139 -17.66 14.88 10.80
N TRP A 140 -18.32 14.99 9.65
CA TRP A 140 -19.68 15.53 9.55
C TRP A 140 -20.76 14.54 10.00
N TYR A 141 -20.52 13.24 9.79
CA TYR A 141 -21.46 12.16 10.10
C TYR A 141 -20.73 11.00 10.79
N PRO A 142 -20.43 11.09 12.11
CA PRO A 142 -19.60 10.11 12.83
C PRO A 142 -20.13 8.67 12.78
N SER A 143 -21.44 8.49 12.62
CA SER A 143 -22.09 7.18 12.51
C SER A 143 -22.04 6.58 11.12
N ILE A 144 -21.60 7.30 10.08
CA ILE A 144 -21.70 6.87 8.67
C ILE A 144 -21.02 5.51 8.43
N LEU A 145 -19.83 5.29 8.99
CA LEU A 145 -19.11 4.03 8.82
C LEU A 145 -19.81 2.88 9.55
N LYS A 146 -20.38 3.15 10.73
CA LYS A 146 -21.18 2.17 11.49
C LYS A 146 -22.43 1.77 10.70
N SER A 147 -23.14 2.76 10.13
CA SER A 147 -24.31 2.55 9.27
C SER A 147 -23.96 1.79 7.98
N SER A 148 -22.79 2.05 7.40
CA SER A 148 -22.29 1.31 6.23
C SER A 148 -21.67 -0.07 6.56
N GLY A 149 -21.74 -0.51 7.82
CA GLY A 149 -21.08 -1.74 8.26
C GLY A 149 -21.50 -2.98 7.46
N LEU A 150 -22.73 -3.03 6.93
CA LEU A 150 -23.18 -4.11 6.05
C LEU A 150 -22.49 -4.06 4.68
N LEU A 151 -22.35 -2.87 4.09
CA LEU A 151 -21.62 -2.65 2.84
C LEU A 151 -20.14 -3.05 3.00
N LEU A 152 -19.49 -2.63 4.08
CA LEU A 152 -18.09 -3.00 4.33
C LEU A 152 -17.91 -4.52 4.49
N LYS A 153 -18.91 -5.23 5.03
CA LYS A 153 -18.90 -6.70 5.14
C LYS A 153 -19.00 -7.40 3.79
N THR A 154 -19.61 -6.81 2.76
CA THR A 154 -19.62 -7.41 1.41
C THR A 154 -18.21 -7.40 0.80
N LEU A 155 -17.37 -6.44 1.22
CA LEU A 155 -15.98 -6.30 0.78
C LEU A 155 -14.99 -7.16 1.58
N LYS A 156 -15.44 -8.03 2.49
CA LYS A 156 -14.55 -8.87 3.31
C LYS A 156 -13.59 -9.74 2.49
N LEU A 157 -13.97 -10.15 1.27
CA LEU A 157 -13.16 -10.97 0.37
C LEU A 157 -12.37 -10.15 -0.66
N THR A 158 -12.27 -8.82 -0.48
CA THR A 158 -11.69 -7.91 -1.48
C THR A 158 -10.26 -8.30 -1.87
N TYR A 159 -9.42 -8.79 -0.96
CA TYR A 159 -8.05 -9.23 -1.28
C TYR A 159 -8.04 -10.39 -2.27
N ILE A 160 -8.87 -11.42 -2.05
CA ILE A 160 -8.99 -12.58 -2.93
C ILE A 160 -9.53 -12.16 -4.30
N VAL A 161 -10.61 -11.36 -4.30
CA VAL A 161 -11.24 -10.87 -5.53
C VAL A 161 -10.26 -10.02 -6.33
N ASN A 162 -9.56 -9.08 -5.70
CA ASN A 162 -8.61 -8.19 -6.35
C ASN A 162 -7.37 -8.92 -6.88
N ALA A 163 -6.89 -9.95 -6.17
CA ALA A 163 -5.80 -10.80 -6.66
C ALA A 163 -6.21 -11.60 -7.90
N TYR A 164 -7.40 -12.20 -7.87
CA TYR A 164 -7.95 -12.92 -9.02
C TYR A 164 -8.17 -12.00 -10.21
N LEU A 165 -8.82 -10.84 -10.00
CA LEU A 165 -9.03 -9.84 -11.04
C LEU A 165 -7.71 -9.31 -11.60
N SER A 166 -6.70 -9.08 -10.75
CA SER A 166 -5.37 -8.67 -11.19
C SER A 166 -4.76 -9.67 -12.18
N TYR A 167 -4.77 -10.96 -11.82
CA TYR A 167 -4.27 -12.01 -12.69
C TYR A 167 -5.07 -12.13 -13.99
N LEU A 168 -6.41 -12.08 -13.92
CA LEU A 168 -7.27 -12.12 -15.12
C LEU A 168 -7.01 -10.94 -16.05
N ILE A 169 -7.00 -9.71 -15.53
CA ILE A 169 -6.77 -8.48 -16.31
C ILE A 169 -5.41 -8.53 -17.00
N ALA A 170 -4.37 -8.96 -16.29
CA ALA A 170 -3.05 -9.13 -16.87
C ALA A 170 -3.05 -10.22 -17.95
N LYS A 171 -3.62 -11.40 -17.68
CA LYS A 171 -3.64 -12.52 -18.64
C LYS A 171 -4.45 -12.21 -19.90
N MET A 172 -5.56 -11.48 -19.78
CA MET A 172 -6.46 -11.16 -20.89
C MET A 172 -6.06 -9.90 -21.67
N TYR A 173 -4.97 -9.23 -21.31
CA TYR A 173 -4.51 -8.03 -22.00
C TYR A 173 -4.40 -8.26 -23.52
N LEU A 174 -5.14 -7.46 -24.28
CA LEU A 174 -5.28 -7.53 -25.76
C LEU A 174 -5.70 -8.89 -26.34
N SER A 175 -6.25 -9.78 -25.52
CA SER A 175 -6.63 -11.14 -25.90
C SER A 175 -8.15 -11.37 -25.86
N PHE A 176 -8.94 -10.30 -25.83
CA PHE A 176 -10.41 -10.40 -25.90
C PHE A 176 -10.86 -10.67 -27.33
N SER A 177 -11.89 -11.49 -27.51
CA SER A 177 -12.51 -11.71 -28.84
C SER A 177 -13.18 -10.45 -29.39
N SER A 178 -13.57 -9.51 -28.53
CA SER A 178 -14.21 -8.26 -28.91
C SER A 178 -13.16 -7.16 -29.15
N PRO A 179 -13.14 -6.51 -30.34
CA PRO A 179 -12.27 -5.37 -30.61
C PRO A 179 -12.44 -4.22 -29.61
N PHE A 180 -13.69 -3.94 -29.22
CA PHE A 180 -14.02 -2.91 -28.23
C PHE A 180 -13.35 -3.17 -26.88
N LEU A 181 -13.36 -4.43 -26.40
CA LEU A 181 -12.71 -4.77 -25.13
C LEU A 181 -11.19 -4.66 -25.20
N ASN A 182 -10.59 -4.97 -26.35
CA ASN A 182 -9.15 -4.75 -26.56
C ASN A 182 -8.80 -3.26 -26.57
N GLU A 183 -9.63 -2.41 -27.19
CA GLU A 183 -9.45 -0.97 -27.15
C GLU A 183 -9.59 -0.41 -25.73
N LEU A 184 -10.61 -0.84 -24.99
CA LEU A 184 -10.78 -0.51 -23.58
C LEU A 184 -9.55 -0.93 -22.75
N SER A 185 -9.02 -2.13 -22.99
CA SER A 185 -7.80 -2.63 -22.33
C SER A 185 -6.58 -1.76 -22.63
N LYS A 186 -6.42 -1.28 -23.87
CA LYS A 186 -5.36 -0.30 -24.24
C LYS A 186 -5.52 1.00 -23.47
N ASN A 187 -6.72 1.55 -23.41
CA ASN A 187 -7.00 2.82 -22.75
C ASN A 187 -6.76 2.73 -21.23
N ILE A 188 -7.19 1.64 -20.60
CA ILE A 188 -6.90 1.36 -19.19
C ILE A 188 -5.39 1.24 -18.96
N ASN A 189 -4.67 0.52 -19.81
CA ASN A 189 -3.23 0.39 -19.69
C ASN A 189 -2.51 1.74 -19.82
N GLN A 190 -2.92 2.59 -20.76
CA GLN A 190 -2.38 3.93 -20.92
C GLN A 190 -2.64 4.79 -19.68
N PHE A 191 -3.87 4.77 -19.14
CA PHE A 191 -4.21 5.46 -17.91
C PHE A 191 -3.33 5.00 -16.74
N LEU A 192 -3.15 3.68 -16.60
CA LEU A 192 -2.31 3.05 -15.57
C LEU A 192 -0.81 3.12 -15.87
N GLY A 193 -0.38 3.84 -16.92
CA GLY A 193 1.04 4.06 -17.23
C GLY A 193 1.80 2.80 -17.66
N GLY A 194 1.13 1.85 -18.32
CA GLY A 194 1.74 0.62 -18.81
C GLY A 194 1.71 -0.57 -17.84
N ARG A 195 1.17 -0.40 -16.62
CA ARG A 195 1.22 -1.42 -15.56
C ARG A 195 0.56 -2.75 -15.95
N VAL A 196 -0.52 -2.72 -16.75
CA VAL A 196 -1.18 -3.96 -17.23
C VAL A 196 -0.33 -4.67 -18.28
N TYR A 197 0.27 -3.92 -19.20
CA TYR A 197 1.20 -4.44 -20.19
C TYR A 197 2.39 -5.13 -19.54
N TYR A 198 3.03 -4.50 -18.53
CA TYR A 198 4.19 -5.10 -17.87
C TYR A 198 3.83 -6.36 -17.08
N ALA A 199 2.65 -6.39 -16.45
CA ALA A 199 2.13 -7.59 -15.80
C ALA A 199 1.84 -8.74 -16.80
N ASN A 200 1.25 -8.42 -17.97
CA ASN A 200 1.04 -9.41 -19.03
C ASN A 200 2.38 -9.95 -19.57
N ARG A 201 3.30 -9.04 -19.92
CA ARG A 201 4.62 -9.37 -20.46
C ARG A 201 5.43 -10.22 -19.49
N SER A 202 5.46 -9.86 -18.20
CA SER A 202 6.18 -10.64 -17.19
C SER A 202 5.61 -12.05 -17.02
N LEU A 203 4.28 -12.22 -17.07
CA LEU A 203 3.62 -13.52 -16.98
C LEU A 203 3.92 -14.39 -18.21
N ASN A 204 4.00 -13.80 -19.41
CA ASN A 204 4.35 -14.53 -20.63
C ASN A 204 5.82 -14.97 -20.64
N ILE A 205 6.74 -14.15 -20.11
CA ILE A 205 8.18 -14.47 -20.06
C ILE A 205 8.47 -15.49 -18.96
N TYR A 206 7.97 -15.26 -17.74
CA TYR A 206 8.39 -16.01 -16.56
C TYR A 206 7.35 -17.00 -16.04
N GLY A 207 6.06 -16.85 -16.39
CA GLY A 207 4.98 -17.60 -15.76
C GLY A 207 4.96 -17.41 -14.23
N TYR A 208 4.57 -18.46 -13.51
CA TYR A 208 4.68 -18.54 -12.05
C TYR A 208 4.84 -20.01 -11.62
N ASN A 209 5.48 -20.22 -10.46
CA ASN A 209 5.66 -21.55 -9.86
C ASN A 209 4.92 -21.65 -8.52
N LEU A 210 4.80 -22.87 -7.99
CA LEU A 210 4.17 -23.09 -6.69
C LEU A 210 4.95 -22.42 -5.54
N PHE A 211 6.28 -22.49 -5.58
CA PHE A 211 7.20 -22.00 -4.53
C PHE A 211 8.07 -20.80 -4.96
N GLY A 212 7.68 -20.12 -6.04
CA GLY A 212 8.33 -18.91 -6.52
C GLY A 212 9.55 -19.17 -7.39
N GLN A 213 10.22 -18.08 -7.76
CA GLN A 213 11.41 -18.09 -8.61
C GLN A 213 12.13 -16.75 -8.51
N LYS A 214 13.42 -16.76 -8.85
CA LYS A 214 14.20 -15.52 -8.95
C LYS A 214 13.82 -14.79 -10.22
N ILE A 215 13.37 -13.54 -10.07
CA ILE A 215 13.09 -12.63 -11.18
C ILE A 215 13.91 -11.38 -10.98
N ASN A 216 14.61 -10.98 -12.05
CA ASN A 216 15.35 -9.73 -12.08
C ASN A 216 14.40 -8.59 -12.49
N TRP A 217 13.89 -7.86 -11.50
CA TRP A 217 13.01 -6.73 -11.74
C TRP A 217 13.82 -5.48 -12.07
N ILE A 218 13.56 -4.90 -13.24
CA ILE A 218 14.24 -3.70 -13.72
C ILE A 218 13.21 -2.57 -13.73
N GLY A 219 13.27 -1.72 -12.70
CA GLY A 219 12.35 -0.60 -12.50
C GLY A 219 13.03 0.77 -12.61
N ASN A 220 12.26 1.84 -12.38
CA ASN A 220 12.73 3.23 -12.47
C ASN A 220 13.38 3.75 -11.17
N GLY A 221 13.42 2.94 -10.11
CA GLY A 221 14.08 3.30 -8.86
C GLY A 221 15.59 3.37 -9.00
N LEU A 222 16.21 4.30 -8.27
CA LEU A 222 17.67 4.49 -8.28
C LEU A 222 18.34 3.52 -7.32
N ASP A 223 19.56 3.08 -7.64
CA ASP A 223 20.43 2.32 -6.76
C ASP A 223 21.03 3.18 -5.61
N ILE A 224 21.87 2.58 -4.77
CA ILE A 224 22.46 3.27 -3.61
C ILE A 224 23.35 4.46 -4.02
N ASN A 225 23.85 4.45 -5.25
CA ASN A 225 24.72 5.48 -5.82
C ASN A 225 23.92 6.51 -6.63
N GLY A 226 22.59 6.41 -6.66
CA GLY A 226 21.74 7.31 -7.44
C GLY A 226 21.68 6.99 -8.93
N GLN A 227 22.09 5.80 -9.35
CA GLN A 227 22.13 5.39 -10.75
C GLN A 227 20.90 4.55 -11.13
N ARG A 228 20.46 4.68 -12.40
CA ARG A 228 19.40 3.85 -12.97
C ARG A 228 19.98 2.59 -13.59
N GLY A 229 19.19 1.52 -13.57
CA GLY A 229 19.50 0.33 -14.38
C GLY A 229 19.52 0.68 -15.87
N LEU A 230 20.51 0.16 -16.59
CA LEU A 230 20.68 0.38 -18.04
C LEU A 230 19.90 -0.65 -18.90
N SER A 231 19.28 -1.64 -18.26
CA SER A 231 18.57 -2.73 -18.92
C SER A 231 17.12 -2.35 -19.28
N GLU A 232 16.48 -3.13 -20.16
CA GLU A 232 15.09 -2.91 -20.56
C GLU A 232 14.16 -2.96 -19.33
N TYR A 233 13.26 -1.97 -19.21
CA TYR A 233 12.31 -1.90 -18.11
C TYR A 233 11.38 -3.12 -18.12
N LEU A 234 11.39 -3.84 -17.00
CA LEU A 234 10.45 -4.91 -16.71
C LEU A 234 10.24 -4.94 -15.20
N TYR A 235 9.21 -4.22 -14.75
CA TYR A 235 8.80 -4.18 -13.36
C TYR A 235 7.29 -4.31 -13.26
N VAL A 236 6.83 -5.16 -12.33
CA VAL A 236 5.41 -5.36 -12.05
C VAL A 236 5.07 -4.64 -10.76
N ASP A 237 4.36 -3.52 -10.89
CA ASP A 237 3.85 -2.75 -9.76
C ASP A 237 2.59 -3.40 -9.14
N ASN A 238 1.98 -4.43 -9.75
CA ASN A 238 0.85 -5.12 -9.14
C ASN A 238 1.33 -6.06 -8.02
N LEU A 239 0.98 -5.76 -6.77
CA LEU A 239 1.44 -6.54 -5.61
C LEU A 239 1.12 -8.02 -5.73
N TYR A 240 -0.12 -8.37 -6.12
CA TYR A 240 -0.57 -9.75 -6.16
C TYR A 240 0.22 -10.58 -7.18
N ILE A 241 0.43 -10.03 -8.38
CA ILE A 241 1.23 -10.68 -9.43
C ILE A 241 2.71 -10.71 -9.03
N GLN A 242 3.22 -9.65 -8.41
CA GLN A 242 4.61 -9.61 -7.97
C GLN A 242 4.88 -10.70 -6.91
N ILE A 243 3.99 -10.87 -5.93
CA ILE A 243 4.07 -11.96 -4.94
C ILE A 243 3.93 -13.33 -5.61
N LEU A 244 2.97 -13.50 -6.53
CA LEU A 244 2.74 -14.74 -7.29
C LEU A 244 4.02 -15.19 -8.00
N GLN A 245 4.66 -14.28 -8.74
CA GLN A 245 5.82 -14.62 -9.56
C GLN A 245 7.10 -14.75 -8.73
N ARG A 246 7.32 -13.88 -7.73
CA ARG A 246 8.56 -13.88 -6.93
C ARG A 246 8.56 -14.98 -5.86
N TYR A 247 7.47 -15.12 -5.10
CA TYR A 247 7.41 -16.02 -3.95
C TYR A 247 6.51 -17.25 -4.16
N GLY A 248 5.76 -17.28 -5.27
CA GLY A 248 4.97 -18.42 -5.68
C GLY A 248 3.52 -18.37 -5.25
N LEU A 249 2.72 -19.24 -5.88
CA LEU A 249 1.30 -19.36 -5.60
C LEU A 249 1.03 -19.70 -4.12
N PHE A 250 1.88 -20.53 -3.51
CA PHE A 250 1.71 -20.92 -2.12
C PHE A 250 1.82 -19.71 -1.15
N VAL A 251 2.80 -18.84 -1.35
CA VAL A 251 2.98 -17.64 -0.52
C VAL A 251 1.86 -16.64 -0.76
N LEU A 252 1.43 -16.46 -2.02
CA LEU A 252 0.27 -15.62 -2.34
C LEU A 252 -0.97 -16.09 -1.58
N LEU A 253 -1.31 -17.38 -1.62
CA LEU A 253 -2.51 -17.91 -0.96
C LEU A 253 -2.49 -17.68 0.55
N ILE A 254 -1.33 -17.87 1.21
CA ILE A 254 -1.20 -17.57 2.65
C ILE A 254 -1.39 -16.07 2.92
N LEU A 255 -0.78 -15.21 2.13
CA LEU A 255 -0.89 -13.76 2.29
C LEU A 255 -2.34 -13.28 2.09
N LEU A 256 -3.04 -13.80 1.08
CA LEU A 256 -4.46 -13.51 0.85
C LEU A 256 -5.33 -13.99 1.99
N LEU A 257 -5.06 -15.18 2.53
CA LEU A 257 -5.77 -15.72 3.68
C LEU A 257 -5.56 -14.83 4.91
N ILE A 258 -4.31 -14.48 5.23
CA ILE A 258 -3.97 -13.62 6.37
C ILE A 258 -4.64 -12.25 6.28
N PHE A 259 -4.55 -11.57 5.13
CA PHE A 259 -5.20 -10.27 4.95
C PHE A 259 -6.72 -10.35 5.02
N THR A 260 -7.31 -11.39 4.43
CA THR A 260 -8.77 -11.61 4.48
C THR A 260 -9.24 -11.89 5.91
N LEU A 261 -8.52 -12.72 6.66
CA LEU A 261 -8.83 -13.02 8.07
C LEU A 261 -8.67 -11.78 8.95
N THR A 262 -7.63 -10.98 8.72
CA THR A 262 -7.39 -9.72 9.45
C THR A 262 -8.54 -8.74 9.22
N LEU A 263 -8.93 -8.53 7.96
CA LEU A 263 -10.06 -7.67 7.60
C LEU A 263 -11.38 -8.19 8.21
N HIS A 264 -11.62 -9.50 8.12
CA HIS A 264 -12.81 -10.12 8.70
C HIS A 264 -12.87 -9.97 10.22
N HIS A 265 -11.74 -10.14 10.92
CA HIS A 265 -11.63 -9.93 12.35
C HIS A 265 -11.97 -8.48 12.73
N LEU A 266 -11.39 -7.49 12.03
CA LEU A 266 -11.67 -6.07 12.28
C LEU A 266 -13.14 -5.70 12.01
N LEU A 267 -13.74 -6.26 10.96
CA LEU A 267 -15.17 -6.07 10.65
C LEU A 267 -16.08 -6.67 11.72
N LYS A 268 -15.72 -7.83 12.29
CA LYS A 268 -16.43 -8.44 13.42
C LYS A 268 -16.34 -7.56 14.67
N GLN A 269 -15.16 -7.00 14.93
CA GLN A 269 -14.93 -6.08 16.05
C GLN A 269 -15.43 -4.65 15.81
N LYS A 270 -16.17 -4.42 14.71
CA LYS A 270 -16.73 -3.10 14.35
C LYS A 270 -15.65 -2.00 14.23
N GLN A 271 -14.41 -2.39 13.96
CA GLN A 271 -13.28 -1.49 13.70
C GLN A 271 -13.36 -0.97 12.26
N TYR A 272 -14.41 -0.19 11.96
CA TYR A 272 -14.79 0.17 10.59
C TYR A 272 -13.77 1.07 9.89
N VAL A 273 -13.11 1.99 10.61
CA VAL A 273 -12.06 2.86 10.05
C VAL A 273 -10.87 2.02 9.57
N LEU A 274 -10.38 1.11 10.40
CA LEU A 274 -9.30 0.18 10.03
C LEU A 274 -9.69 -0.73 8.88
N SER A 275 -10.92 -1.26 8.92
CA SER A 275 -11.45 -2.11 7.85
C SER A 275 -11.50 -1.37 6.52
N LEU A 276 -11.97 -0.12 6.52
CA LEU A 276 -12.02 0.73 5.33
C LEU A 276 -10.61 1.01 4.77
N ILE A 277 -9.64 1.33 5.64
CA ILE A 277 -8.25 1.55 5.22
C ILE A 277 -7.70 0.28 4.55
N LEU A 278 -7.88 -0.89 5.15
CA LEU A 278 -7.44 -2.16 4.56
C LEU A 278 -8.16 -2.50 3.25
N ILE A 279 -9.44 -2.13 3.10
CA ILE A 279 -10.17 -2.26 1.83
C ILE A 279 -9.57 -1.33 0.78
N ILE A 280 -9.31 -0.06 1.09
CA ILE A 280 -8.68 0.85 0.11
C ILE A 280 -7.29 0.35 -0.30
N LEU A 281 -6.51 -0.17 0.65
CA LEU A 281 -5.20 -0.75 0.39
C LEU A 281 -5.27 -2.03 -0.48
N SER A 282 -6.34 -2.84 -0.36
CA SER A 282 -6.50 -4.02 -1.23
C SER A 282 -6.70 -3.65 -2.70
N PHE A 283 -7.35 -2.52 -2.99
CA PHE A 283 -7.49 -1.99 -4.35
C PHE A 283 -6.20 -1.30 -4.80
N HIS A 284 -5.54 -0.58 -3.89
CA HIS A 284 -4.23 0.02 -4.15
C HIS A 284 -3.20 -1.04 -4.59
N ALA A 285 -3.20 -2.22 -3.95
CA ALA A 285 -2.38 -3.39 -4.29
C ALA A 285 -2.53 -3.89 -5.73
N MET A 286 -3.65 -3.61 -6.40
CA MET A 286 -3.85 -4.00 -7.81
C MET A 286 -2.99 -3.18 -8.77
N ILE A 287 -2.51 -2.03 -8.32
CA ILE A 287 -1.81 -1.08 -9.18
C ILE A 287 -0.42 -0.80 -8.61
N ASP A 288 -0.17 -0.91 -7.30
CA ASP A 288 1.11 -0.62 -6.66
C ASP A 288 1.53 -1.66 -5.60
N ASP A 289 2.83 -1.97 -5.53
CA ASP A 289 3.39 -3.01 -4.69
C ASP A 289 4.03 -2.47 -3.41
N LEU A 290 4.32 -1.18 -3.35
CA LEU A 290 5.11 -0.59 -2.27
C LEU A 290 4.46 -0.77 -0.90
N ILE A 291 3.13 -0.89 -0.85
CA ILE A 291 2.34 -1.04 0.37
C ILE A 291 2.62 -2.35 1.13
N ILE A 292 3.36 -3.30 0.56
CA ILE A 292 3.80 -4.50 1.29
C ILE A 292 5.00 -4.21 2.21
N ASN A 293 5.67 -3.09 2.01
CA ASN A 293 6.77 -2.69 2.87
C ASN A 293 6.25 -1.99 4.13
N LEU A 294 6.64 -2.48 5.30
CA LEU A 294 6.18 -1.95 6.58
C LEU A 294 6.47 -0.46 6.79
N HIS A 295 7.58 0.05 6.26
CA HIS A 295 7.95 1.46 6.34
C HIS A 295 7.07 2.38 5.46
N TYR A 296 6.32 1.81 4.52
CA TYR A 296 5.34 2.51 3.69
C TYR A 296 3.89 2.23 4.10
N ASN A 297 3.64 1.21 4.93
CA ASN A 297 2.31 0.82 5.35
C ASN A 297 2.34 0.18 6.75
N ILE A 298 2.07 0.99 7.77
CA ILE A 298 2.06 0.50 9.17
C ILE A 298 0.90 -0.46 9.47
N PHE A 299 -0.15 -0.45 8.64
CA PHE A 299 -1.34 -1.27 8.85
C PHE A 299 -1.07 -2.76 8.67
N LEU A 300 0.09 -3.16 8.13
CA LEU A 300 0.54 -4.56 8.12
C LEU A 300 0.70 -5.13 9.53
N ILE A 301 0.98 -4.29 10.54
CA ILE A 301 1.04 -4.74 11.95
C ILE A 301 -0.30 -5.30 12.44
N LEU A 302 -1.42 -4.92 11.82
CA LEU A 302 -2.73 -5.50 12.14
C LEU A 302 -2.81 -7.00 11.86
N ILE A 303 -1.87 -7.60 11.11
CA ILE A 303 -1.79 -9.06 11.02
C ILE A 303 -1.56 -9.68 12.41
N GLY A 304 -0.84 -8.99 13.30
CA GLY A 304 -0.56 -9.45 14.66
C GLY A 304 -1.82 -9.69 15.49
N THR A 305 -2.96 -9.07 15.14
CA THR A 305 -4.23 -9.29 15.85
C THR A 305 -4.75 -10.72 15.73
N LEU A 306 -4.34 -11.45 14.68
CA LEU A 306 -4.69 -12.86 14.50
C LEU A 306 -3.84 -13.80 15.37
N MET A 307 -2.72 -13.32 15.91
CA MET A 307 -1.75 -14.12 16.65
C MET A 307 -1.90 -13.97 18.17
N ASN A 308 -2.65 -12.96 18.62
CA ASN A 308 -2.76 -12.65 20.04
C ASN A 308 -3.77 -13.60 20.72
N GLN A 309 -3.30 -14.37 21.70
CA GLN A 309 -4.11 -15.36 22.43
C GLN A 309 -5.04 -14.70 23.46
N ASN A 310 -4.69 -13.51 23.96
CA ASN A 310 -5.52 -12.72 24.87
C ASN A 310 -6.25 -11.63 24.10
N GLN A 311 -7.24 -12.06 23.33
CA GLN A 311 -8.01 -11.20 22.44
C GLN A 311 -8.67 -10.01 23.17
N SER A 312 -9.05 -10.19 24.44
CA SER A 312 -9.62 -9.15 25.32
C SER A 312 -8.66 -8.00 25.61
N ALA A 313 -7.38 -8.29 25.90
CA ALA A 313 -6.39 -7.25 26.19
C ALA A 313 -6.06 -6.40 24.96
N PHE A 314 -6.04 -7.00 23.77
CA PHE A 314 -5.83 -6.26 22.52
C PHE A 314 -7.05 -5.41 22.14
N GLU A 315 -8.26 -5.90 22.41
CA GLU A 315 -9.51 -5.17 22.22
C GLU A 315 -9.63 -3.96 23.15
N GLU A 316 -9.30 -4.09 24.45
CA GLU A 316 -9.17 -2.94 25.37
C GLU A 316 -8.17 -1.91 24.83
N ASN A 317 -7.01 -2.37 24.37
CA ASN A 317 -5.95 -1.54 23.81
C ASN A 317 -6.32 -0.81 22.50
N LEU A 318 -7.30 -1.31 21.75
CA LEU A 318 -7.90 -0.62 20.60
C LEU A 318 -9.01 0.37 21.00
N GLN A 319 -9.65 0.17 22.16
CA GLN A 319 -10.86 0.87 22.59
C GLN A 319 -10.64 2.05 23.55
N LEU A 320 -9.42 2.23 24.11
CA LEU A 320 -9.08 3.28 25.10
C LEU A 320 -9.18 4.76 24.62
N ASP A 321 -9.98 5.09 23.59
CA ASP A 321 -10.35 6.49 23.27
C ASP A 321 -11.85 6.78 23.16
N ASN A 322 -12.70 5.76 23.35
CA ASN A 322 -14.14 5.98 23.51
C ASN A 322 -14.43 6.39 24.95
N GLY A 323 -13.72 7.40 25.44
CA GLY A 323 -13.87 7.93 26.79
C GLY A 323 -15.33 8.29 27.05
N GLU A 324 -16.01 7.41 27.76
CA GLU A 324 -17.05 7.79 28.70
C GLU A 324 -16.34 8.54 29.83
N LYS A 325 -16.39 9.88 29.76
CA LYS A 325 -16.65 10.77 30.89
C LYS A 325 -17.41 11.98 30.38
#